data_AF-A0A848TI66-F1
#
_entry.id   AF-A0A848TI66-F1
#
_cell.length_a   1.000
_cell.length_b   1.000
_cell.length_c   1.000
_cell.angle_alpha   90.00
_cell.angle_beta   90.00
_cell.angle_gamma   90.00
#
_symmetry.space_group_name_H-M   'P 1'
#
loop_
_entity.id
_entity.type
_entity.pdbx_description
1 polymer ?
#
loop_
_entity_poly.entity_id
_entity_poly.type
_entity_poly.pdbx_seq_one_letter_code
_entity_poly.pdbx_strand_id
1 'polypeptide(L)'
;MALDGMTDQTLSRRAMQAELLDAETELRLAYAWRDERDEKALHRLITAYMRLAVSMAAKFKRYGAPMNDLIQEAGLGLMKAAEKFDPDRGVRFSTYAVWWIKASIQDYVMRNWSMVRTGSTSSQKSLFFNMRRVQA
;
A
#
# COMPACT_ATOMS: atom_id res chain seq x y z
N MET A 1 -25.31 7.03 -10.88
CA MET A 1 -24.11 6.18 -10.87
C MET A 1 -23.85 5.78 -9.42
N ALA A 2 -24.36 4.62 -9.00
CA ALA A 2 -24.49 4.23 -7.58
C ALA A 2 -23.96 2.81 -7.33
N LEU A 3 -22.84 2.45 -7.97
CA LEU A 3 -22.23 1.11 -7.85
C LEU A 3 -20.86 1.10 -7.15
N ASP A 4 -20.21 2.25 -6.93
CA ASP A 4 -18.87 2.29 -6.32
C ASP A 4 -18.84 2.03 -4.81
N GLY A 5 -19.92 2.33 -4.09
CA GLY A 5 -19.96 2.20 -2.63
C GLY A 5 -20.03 0.76 -2.11
N MET A 6 -20.50 -0.19 -2.93
CA MET A 6 -20.64 -1.60 -2.51
C MET A 6 -19.30 -2.33 -2.49
N THR A 7 -18.37 -1.97 -3.39
CA THR A 7 -17.04 -2.61 -3.49
C THR A 7 -16.11 -2.17 -2.35
N ASP A 8 -16.17 -0.88 -1.97
CA ASP A 8 -15.35 -0.25 -0.91
C ASP A 8 -15.40 -1.04 0.42
N GLN A 9 -16.60 -1.49 0.79
CA GLN A 9 -16.82 -2.20 2.05
C GLN A 9 -16.27 -3.63 2.04
N THR A 10 -16.30 -4.31 0.89
CA THR A 10 -15.94 -5.74 0.81
C THR A 10 -14.45 -5.98 0.96
N LEU A 11 -13.61 -5.18 0.29
CA LEU A 11 -12.15 -5.30 0.37
C LEU A 11 -11.64 -4.90 1.75
N SER A 12 -12.14 -3.77 2.27
CA SER A 12 -11.82 -3.29 3.61
C SER A 12 -12.21 -4.31 4.69
N ARG A 13 -13.40 -4.91 4.58
CA ARG A 13 -13.89 -5.92 5.54
C ARG A 13 -13.04 -7.19 5.52
N ARG A 14 -12.67 -7.69 4.33
CA ARG A 14 -11.78 -8.86 4.19
C ARG A 14 -10.40 -8.58 4.78
N ALA A 15 -9.84 -7.40 4.51
CA ALA A 15 -8.56 -6.99 5.09
C ALA A 15 -8.61 -6.92 6.63
N MET A 16 -9.72 -6.47 7.20
CA MET A 16 -9.90 -6.42 8.66
C MET A 16 -10.04 -7.81 9.30
N GLN A 17 -10.58 -8.79 8.56
CA GLN A 17 -10.76 -10.18 8.99
C GLN A 17 -9.50 -11.05 8.82
N ALA A 18 -8.48 -10.55 8.10
CA ALA A 18 -7.25 -11.29 7.88
C ALA A 18 -6.50 -11.56 9.20
N GLU A 19 -5.78 -12.68 9.23
CA GLU A 19 -4.98 -13.08 10.39
C GLU A 19 -3.85 -12.08 10.67
N LEU A 20 -3.51 -11.93 11.96
CA LEU A 20 -2.31 -11.24 12.40
C LEU A 20 -1.17 -12.25 12.47
N LEU A 21 -0.15 -12.06 11.65
CA LEU A 21 1.03 -12.92 11.67
C LEU A 21 1.95 -12.55 12.82
N ASP A 22 2.40 -13.57 13.55
CA ASP A 22 3.52 -13.47 14.46
C ASP A 22 4.85 -13.33 13.70
N ALA A 23 5.93 -12.99 14.42
CA ALA A 23 7.22 -12.73 13.80
C ALA A 23 7.82 -13.96 13.10
N GLU A 24 7.64 -15.15 13.69
CA GLU A 24 8.20 -16.39 13.17
C GLU A 24 7.45 -16.84 11.90
N THR A 25 6.11 -16.79 11.92
CA THR A 25 5.33 -17.12 10.71
C THR A 25 5.59 -16.14 9.58
N GLU A 26 5.69 -14.84 9.86
CA GLU A 26 6.07 -13.85 8.84
C GLU A 26 7.41 -14.20 8.19
N LEU A 27 8.42 -14.50 9.00
CA LEU A 27 9.76 -14.82 8.51
C LEU A 27 9.76 -16.09 7.66
N ARG A 28 9.06 -17.14 8.12
CA ARG A 28 8.88 -18.39 7.36
C ARG A 28 8.20 -18.16 6.02
N LEU A 29 7.14 -17.36 5.97
CA LEU A 29 6.46 -17.03 4.71
C LEU A 29 7.35 -16.21 3.78
N ALA A 30 8.14 -15.29 4.33
CA ALA A 30 9.10 -14.51 3.56
C ALA A 30 10.22 -15.37 2.96
N TYR A 31 10.77 -16.32 3.73
CA TYR A 31 11.75 -17.28 3.22
C TYR A 31 11.16 -18.18 2.13
N ALA A 32 9.98 -18.76 2.35
CA ALA A 32 9.31 -19.59 1.36
C ALA A 32 9.06 -18.83 0.04
N TRP A 33 8.65 -17.56 0.11
CA TRP A 33 8.50 -16.74 -1.09
C TRP A 33 9.85 -16.43 -1.76
N ARG A 34 10.89 -16.08 -1.00
CA ARG A 34 12.20 -15.71 -1.55
C ARG A 34 12.91 -16.88 -2.20
N ASP A 35 12.95 -18.02 -1.50
CA ASP A 35 13.79 -19.17 -1.85
C ASP A 35 13.06 -20.13 -2.80
N GLU A 36 11.76 -20.35 -2.57
CA GLU A 36 10.96 -21.35 -3.31
C GLU A 36 9.95 -20.71 -4.26
N ARG A 37 9.77 -19.38 -4.22
CA ARG A 37 8.71 -18.67 -4.97
C ARG A 37 7.31 -19.23 -4.70
N ASP A 38 7.06 -19.66 -3.46
CA ASP A 38 5.73 -20.17 -3.07
C ASP A 38 4.68 -19.05 -3.12
N GLU A 39 3.81 -19.11 -4.13
CA GLU A 39 2.70 -18.18 -4.32
C GLU A 39 1.70 -18.22 -3.16
N LYS A 40 1.50 -19.37 -2.51
CA LYS A 40 0.60 -19.47 -1.36
C LYS A 40 1.18 -18.72 -0.16
N ALA A 41 2.48 -18.83 0.06
CA ALA A 41 3.18 -18.09 1.10
C ALA A 41 3.08 -16.57 0.85
N LEU A 42 3.31 -16.14 -0.40
CA LEU A 42 3.15 -14.75 -0.80
C LEU A 42 1.72 -14.25 -0.59
N HIS A 43 0.71 -14.97 -1.06
CA HIS A 43 -0.70 -14.59 -0.92
C HIS A 43 -1.10 -14.46 0.55
N ARG A 44 -0.67 -15.39 1.40
CA ARG A 44 -0.93 -15.34 2.84
C ARG A 44 -0.25 -14.13 3.48
N LEU A 45 1.02 -13.87 3.15
CA LEU A 45 1.77 -12.73 3.64
C LEU A 45 1.10 -11.41 3.24
N ILE A 46 0.78 -11.23 1.96
CA ILE A 46 0.12 -10.01 1.46
C ILE A 46 -1.24 -9.83 2.14
N THR A 47 -2.06 -10.88 2.21
CA THR A 47 -3.42 -10.81 2.78
C THR A 47 -3.40 -10.36 4.24
N ALA A 48 -2.48 -10.89 5.04
CA ALA A 48 -2.30 -10.47 6.44
C ALA A 48 -1.92 -8.98 6.57
N TYR A 49 -1.16 -8.47 5.60
CA TYR A 49 -0.70 -7.07 5.57
C TYR A 49 -1.62 -6.10 4.84
N MET A 50 -2.73 -6.56 4.25
CA MET A 50 -3.71 -5.68 3.60
C MET A 50 -4.31 -4.66 4.58
N ARG A 51 -4.49 -5.01 5.85
CA ARG A 51 -4.98 -4.05 6.85
C ARG A 51 -4.03 -2.86 7.03
N LEU A 52 -2.72 -3.09 6.98
CA LEU A 52 -1.70 -2.04 6.99
C LEU A 52 -1.84 -1.15 5.75
N ALA A 53 -1.98 -1.75 4.56
CA ALA A 53 -2.16 -1.03 3.31
C ALA A 53 -3.40 -0.12 3.34
N VAL A 54 -4.55 -0.62 3.79
CA VAL A 54 -5.80 0.15 3.96
C VAL A 54 -5.60 1.31 4.95
N SER A 55 -4.95 1.08 6.08
CA SER A 55 -4.67 2.13 7.06
C SER A 55 -3.77 3.26 6.52
N MET A 56 -2.86 2.92 5.60
CA MET A 56 -1.98 3.87 4.94
C MET A 56 -2.73 4.64 3.84
N ALA A 57 -3.55 3.96 3.04
CA ALA A 57 -4.42 4.56 2.02
C ALA A 57 -5.34 5.63 2.62
N ALA A 58 -5.94 5.35 3.78
CA ALA A 58 -6.84 6.29 4.45
C ALA A 58 -6.22 7.67 4.74
N LYS A 59 -4.90 7.74 4.98
CA LYS A 59 -4.17 9.00 5.22
C LYS A 59 -4.12 9.92 4.00
N PHE A 60 -4.36 9.40 2.80
CA PHE A 60 -4.34 10.13 1.54
C PHE A 60 -5.73 10.55 1.05
N LYS A 61 -6.80 10.24 1.79
CA LYS A 61 -8.18 10.63 1.43
C LYS A 61 -8.35 12.14 1.19
N ARG A 62 -7.61 12.98 1.94
CA ARG A 62 -7.63 14.45 1.80
C ARG A 62 -7.20 14.98 0.42
N TYR A 63 -6.59 14.15 -0.41
CA TYR A 63 -6.17 14.51 -1.76
C TYR A 63 -7.29 14.29 -2.81
N GLY A 64 -8.49 13.87 -2.39
CA GLY A 64 -9.66 13.79 -3.28
C GLY A 64 -9.71 12.58 -4.21
N ALA A 65 -8.74 11.66 -4.10
CA ALA A 65 -8.78 10.38 -4.80
C ALA A 65 -9.82 9.41 -4.19
N PRO A 66 -10.50 8.58 -4.99
CA PRO A 66 -11.40 7.54 -4.50
C PRO A 66 -10.69 6.56 -3.56
N MET A 67 -11.40 6.10 -2.52
CA MET A 67 -10.79 5.20 -1.52
C MET A 67 -10.38 3.85 -2.13
N ASN A 68 -11.24 3.25 -2.96
CA ASN A 68 -10.92 2.04 -3.72
C ASN A 68 -9.57 2.17 -4.45
N ASP A 69 -9.37 3.23 -5.23
CA ASP A 69 -8.14 3.42 -5.99
C ASP A 69 -6.92 3.54 -5.07
N LEU A 70 -7.04 4.27 -3.96
CA LEU A 70 -5.96 4.37 -2.97
C LEU A 70 -5.63 3.01 -2.33
N ILE A 71 -6.64 2.17 -2.06
CA ILE A 71 -6.44 0.82 -1.51
C ILE A 71 -5.77 -0.09 -2.55
N GLN A 72 -6.20 -0.02 -3.81
CA GLN A 72 -5.61 -0.81 -4.89
C GLN A 72 -4.14 -0.43 -5.10
N GLU A 73 -3.83 0.86 -5.10
CA GLU A 73 -2.46 1.37 -5.19
C GLU A 73 -1.60 1.00 -3.97
N ALA A 74 -2.21 1.00 -2.78
CA ALA A 74 -1.55 0.50 -1.59
C ALA A 74 -1.22 -0.99 -1.73
N GLY A 75 -2.13 -1.79 -2.29
CA GLY A 75 -1.92 -3.19 -2.63
C GLY A 75 -0.78 -3.40 -3.63
N LEU A 76 -0.72 -2.59 -4.69
CA LEU A 76 0.40 -2.59 -5.65
C LEU A 76 1.73 -2.28 -4.95
N GLY A 77 1.76 -1.31 -4.03
CA GLY A 77 2.93 -1.01 -3.22
C GLY A 77 3.33 -2.17 -2.31
N LEU A 78 2.35 -2.85 -1.69
CA LEU A 78 2.58 -4.02 -0.85
C LEU A 78 3.15 -5.20 -1.64
N MET A 79 2.66 -5.47 -2.84
CA MET A 79 3.21 -6.50 -3.73
C MET A 79 4.66 -6.20 -4.13
N LYS A 80 4.97 -4.95 -4.50
CA LYS A 80 6.35 -4.51 -4.78
C LYS A 80 7.26 -4.67 -3.57
N ALA A 81 6.74 -4.43 -2.37
CA ALA A 81 7.48 -4.68 -1.14
C ALA A 81 7.80 -6.16 -0.98
N ALA A 82 6.82 -7.06 -1.14
CA ALA A 82 7.01 -8.49 -0.99
C ALA A 82 7.99 -9.07 -2.04
N GLU A 83 7.97 -8.55 -3.26
CA GLU A 83 8.90 -8.97 -4.32
C GLU A 83 10.36 -8.61 -4.00
N LYS A 84 10.60 -7.46 -3.35
CA LYS A 84 11.93 -6.93 -3.06
C LYS A 84 12.35 -7.10 -1.59
N PHE A 85 11.58 -7.81 -0.80
CA PHE A 85 11.85 -7.97 0.62
C PHE A 85 12.96 -8.99 0.82
N ASP A 86 13.86 -8.68 1.74
CA ASP A 86 14.98 -9.53 2.11
C ASP A 86 14.90 -9.84 3.61
N PRO A 87 14.48 -11.07 3.99
CA PRO A 87 14.30 -11.46 5.38
C PRO A 87 15.61 -11.51 6.18
N ASP A 88 16.77 -11.65 5.54
CA ASP A 88 18.07 -11.74 6.23
C ASP A 88 18.53 -10.40 6.82
N ARG A 89 17.88 -9.29 6.46
CA ARG A 89 18.19 -7.96 7.00
C ARG A 89 17.69 -7.74 8.43
N GLY A 90 16.97 -8.69 9.02
CA GLY A 90 16.50 -8.62 10.40
C GLY A 90 15.43 -7.55 10.66
N VAL A 91 14.83 -6.98 9.61
CA VAL A 91 13.74 -6.00 9.72
C VAL A 91 12.40 -6.66 9.46
N ARG A 92 11.37 -6.25 10.19
CA ARG A 92 9.99 -6.73 9.95
C ARG A 92 9.51 -6.31 8.56
N PHE A 93 8.81 -7.21 7.88
CA PHE A 93 8.21 -6.94 6.57
C PHE A 93 7.31 -5.71 6.60
N SER A 94 6.54 -5.52 7.68
CA SER A 94 5.68 -4.35 7.91
C SER A 94 6.43 -3.03 7.76
N THR A 95 7.65 -2.95 8.30
CA THR A 95 8.48 -1.74 8.29
C THR A 95 8.94 -1.42 6.87
N TYR A 96 9.34 -2.45 6.12
CA TYR A 96 9.73 -2.31 4.73
C TYR A 96 8.54 -1.95 3.83
N ALA A 97 7.41 -2.61 4.02
CA ALA A 97 6.19 -2.41 3.25
C ALA A 97 5.64 -0.99 3.34
N VAL A 98 5.72 -0.34 4.51
CA VAL A 98 5.26 1.04 4.70
C VAL A 98 5.86 2.01 3.67
N TRP A 99 7.15 1.87 3.35
CA TRP A 99 7.83 2.74 2.38
C TRP A 99 7.28 2.56 0.97
N TRP A 100 7.14 1.31 0.53
CA TRP A 100 6.62 0.99 -0.80
C TRP A 100 5.15 1.34 -0.96
N ILE A 101 4.33 1.07 0.05
CA ILE A 101 2.91 1.46 0.09
C ILE A 101 2.80 2.98 -0.05
N LYS A 102 3.53 3.73 0.78
CA LYS A 102 3.52 5.19 0.74
C LYS A 102 3.97 5.72 -0.61
N ALA A 103 5.06 5.18 -1.17
CA ALA A 103 5.58 5.60 -2.46
C ALA A 103 4.57 5.35 -3.60
N SER A 104 3.91 4.19 -3.62
CA SER A 104 2.90 3.86 -4.63
C SER A 104 1.70 4.81 -4.57
N ILE A 105 1.14 5.04 -3.37
CA ILE A 105 0.01 5.95 -3.20
C ILE A 105 0.41 7.40 -3.57
N GLN A 106 1.59 7.85 -3.16
CA GLN A 106 2.07 9.19 -3.49
C GLN A 106 2.23 9.39 -4.99
N ASP A 107 2.78 8.41 -5.69
CA ASP A 107 2.95 8.45 -7.15
C ASP A 107 1.59 8.48 -7.85
N TYR A 108 0.62 7.66 -7.42
CA TYR A 108 -0.74 7.66 -7.95
C TYR A 108 -1.42 9.01 -7.76
N VAL A 109 -1.43 9.55 -6.53
CA VAL A 109 -2.08 10.82 -6.21
C VAL A 109 -1.49 11.95 -7.04
N MET A 110 -0.16 12.00 -7.21
CA MET A 110 0.49 13.03 -8.01
C MET A 110 0.16 12.92 -9.51
N ARG A 111 0.04 11.70 -10.04
CA ARG A 111 -0.25 11.48 -11.47
C ARG A 111 -1.71 11.78 -11.83
N ASN A 112 -2.65 11.50 -10.91
CA ASN A 112 -4.08 11.60 -11.18
C ASN A 112 -4.73 12.87 -10.60
N TRP A 113 -3.92 13.77 -10.03
CA TRP A 113 -4.43 15.00 -9.43
C TRP A 113 -5.09 15.98 -10.41
N SER A 114 -4.54 16.06 -11.61
CA SER A 114 -4.89 17.04 -12.60
C SER A 114 -4.88 16.35 -13.96
N MET A 115 -5.81 16.74 -14.82
CA MET A 115 -5.84 16.31 -16.21
C MET A 115 -4.49 16.56 -16.90
N VAL A 116 -3.82 17.65 -16.52
CA VAL A 116 -2.47 17.96 -16.97
C VAL A 116 -1.46 17.45 -15.95
N ARG A 117 -0.61 16.53 -16.39
CA ARG A 117 0.46 15.94 -15.60
C ARG A 117 1.51 17.00 -15.24
N THR A 118 1.66 17.28 -13.95
CA THR A 118 2.73 18.14 -13.44
C THR A 118 4.04 17.37 -13.35
N GLY A 119 5.19 18.07 -13.35
CA GLY A 119 6.50 17.43 -13.26
C GLY A 119 6.70 16.63 -11.98
N SER A 120 7.54 15.59 -12.03
CA SER A 120 7.77 14.63 -10.95
C SER A 120 9.04 14.91 -10.13
N THR A 121 9.62 16.11 -10.22
CA THR A 121 10.85 16.46 -9.49
C THR A 121 10.61 16.49 -7.98
N SER A 122 11.65 16.20 -7.19
CA SER A 122 11.57 16.19 -5.72
C SER A 122 10.98 17.51 -5.16
N SER A 123 11.42 18.65 -5.69
CA SER A 123 10.92 19.98 -5.31
C SER A 123 9.42 20.15 -5.61
N GLN A 124 8.96 19.66 -6.76
CA GLN A 124 7.54 19.67 -7.12
C GLN A 124 6.70 18.75 -6.24
N LYS A 125 7.22 17.56 -5.87
CA LYS A 125 6.52 16.67 -4.91
C LYS A 125 6.33 17.34 -3.56
N SER A 126 7.39 17.94 -3.03
CA SER A 126 7.34 18.67 -1.76
C SER A 126 6.37 19.85 -1.81
N LEU A 127 6.42 20.66 -2.87
CA LEU A 127 5.50 21.78 -3.05
C LEU A 127 4.04 21.32 -3.09
N PHE A 128 3.74 20.29 -3.90
CA PHE A 128 2.40 19.72 -4.03
C PHE A 128 1.81 19.27 -2.68
N PHE A 129 2.55 18.45 -1.93
CA PHE A 129 2.08 17.93 -0.65
C PHE A 129 2.03 19.01 0.45
N ASN A 130 2.89 20.02 0.41
CA ASN A 130 2.90 21.13 1.36
C ASN A 130 1.77 22.14 1.11
N MET A 131 1.51 22.53 -0.14
CA MET A 131 0.46 23.52 -0.47
C MET A 131 -0.94 23.05 -0.02
N ARG A 132 -1.22 21.74 -0.18
CA ARG A 132 -2.48 21.15 0.29
C ARG A 132 -2.58 21.00 1.80
N ARG A 133 -1.47 21.03 2.53
CA ARG A 133 -1.46 21.06 3.99
C ARG A 133 -1.83 22.44 4.53
N VAL A 134 -1.65 23.50 3.74
CA VAL A 134 -1.96 24.89 4.10
C VAL A 134 -3.40 25.29 3.73
N GLN A 135 -4.00 24.62 2.74
CA GLN A 135 -5.37 24.90 2.27
C GLN A 135 -6.48 24.10 2.99
N ALA A 136 -6.12 23.13 3.84
CA ALA A 136 -7.06 22.28 4.59
C ALA A 136 -7.12 22.71 6.05
#